data_AF-A0AAP6CZQ3-F1
#
_entry.id   AF-A0AAP6CZQ3-F1
#
_cell.length_a   1.000
_cell.length_b   1.000
_cell.length_c   1.000
_cell.angle_alpha   90.00
_cell.angle_beta   90.00
_cell.angle_gamma   90.00
#
_symmetry.space_group_name_H-M   'P 1'
#
loop_
_entity.id
_entity.type
_entity.pdbx_description
1 polymer ?
#
loop_
_entity_poly.entity_id
_entity_poly.type
_entity_poly.pdbx_seq_one_letter_code
_entity_poly.pdbx_strand_id
1 'polypeptide(L)'
;TGSLLLVRTLVFIAIYYLLSAYYFGFSFERLSVNHIAKAGELLTMLFPFLLGCCGLGFWLGYLLPRRELVTLVVLVSSMPLIFLAGFIWPVESIPAPLLWIADLSPSTWAIKGFLALNQMGATWQQVAKHWTALWLLVALWGGVAYWIAKRNNKPVVTESLS
;
A
#
# COMPACT_ATOMS: atom_id res chain seq x y z
N THR A 1 19.18 -6.09 11.72
CA THR A 1 18.45 -5.83 10.46
C THR A 1 16.94 -5.69 10.65
N GLY A 2 16.27 -6.58 11.39
CA GLY A 2 14.81 -6.48 11.66
C GLY A 2 14.40 -5.17 12.35
N SER A 3 15.12 -4.74 13.38
CA SER A 3 14.83 -3.48 14.10
C SER A 3 14.97 -2.25 13.20
N LEU A 4 15.90 -2.25 12.23
CA LEU A 4 16.08 -1.14 11.29
C LEU A 4 14.90 -1.03 10.31
N LEU A 5 14.40 -2.16 9.80
CA LEU A 5 13.22 -2.18 8.93
C LEU A 5 11.97 -1.70 9.67
N LEU A 6 11.80 -2.14 10.93
CA LEU A 6 10.71 -1.67 11.79
C LEU A 6 10.78 -0.16 12.02
N VAL A 7 11.93 0.37 12.43
CA VAL A 7 12.10 1.82 12.66
C VAL A 7 11.80 2.63 11.40
N ARG A 8 12.30 2.21 10.23
CA ARG A 8 12.00 2.89 8.96
C ARG A 8 10.50 2.89 8.66
N THR A 9 9.85 1.75 8.82
CA THR A 9 8.41 1.60 8.59
C THR A 9 7.61 2.51 9.52
N LEU A 10 7.94 2.51 10.82
CA LEU A 10 7.27 3.35 11.82
C LEU A 10 7.43 4.84 11.52
N VAL A 11 8.64 5.29 11.18
CA VAL A 11 8.89 6.69 10.84
C VAL A 11 8.11 7.10 9.59
N PHE A 12 8.12 6.29 8.53
CA PHE A 12 7.33 6.58 7.33
C PHE A 12 5.84 6.65 7.63
N ILE A 13 5.30 5.67 8.36
CA ILE A 13 3.88 5.65 8.72
C ILE A 13 3.54 6.87 9.56
N ALA A 14 4.33 7.22 10.58
CA ALA A 14 4.05 8.38 11.41
C ALA A 14 3.97 9.68 10.61
N ILE A 15 4.93 9.91 9.70
CA ILE A 15 4.96 11.10 8.84
C ILE A 15 3.76 11.13 7.90
N TYR A 16 3.52 10.04 7.14
CA TYR A 16 2.44 9.98 6.16
C TYR A 16 1.05 9.99 6.81
N TYR A 17 0.90 9.38 7.98
CA TYR A 17 -0.35 9.38 8.72
C TYR A 17 -0.67 10.77 9.26
N LEU A 18 0.32 11.49 9.81
CA LEU A 18 0.14 12.88 10.24
C LEU A 18 -0.23 13.79 9.06
N LEU A 19 0.49 13.67 7.94
CA LEU A 19 0.20 14.44 6.73
C LEU A 19 -1.21 14.14 6.19
N SER A 20 -1.63 12.89 6.23
CA SER A 20 -2.96 12.49 5.78
C SER A 20 -4.05 12.93 6.74
N ALA A 21 -3.80 12.97 8.04
CA ALA A 21 -4.73 13.52 9.03
C ALA A 21 -4.94 15.02 8.81
N TYR A 22 -3.87 15.76 8.51
CA TYR A 22 -3.96 17.14 8.08
C TYR A 22 -4.76 17.30 6.77
N TYR A 23 -4.48 16.45 5.78
CA TYR A 23 -5.15 16.51 4.48
C TYR A 23 -6.65 16.18 4.57
N PHE A 24 -7.01 15.03 5.14
CA PHE A 24 -8.41 14.58 5.22
C PHE A 24 -9.24 15.31 6.27
N GLY A 25 -8.62 15.83 7.34
CA GLY A 25 -9.31 16.63 8.34
C GLY A 25 -9.34 18.09 7.93
N PHE A 26 -8.23 18.78 8.19
CA PHE A 26 -8.17 20.24 8.06
C PHE A 26 -8.38 20.76 6.63
N SER A 27 -7.77 20.11 5.63
CA SER A 27 -7.85 20.61 4.26
C SER A 27 -9.24 20.42 3.65
N PHE A 28 -9.88 19.29 3.91
CA PHE A 28 -11.22 19.00 3.36
C PHE A 28 -12.28 19.93 3.95
N GLU A 29 -12.23 20.17 5.26
CA GLU A 29 -13.13 21.12 5.94
C GLU A 29 -12.93 22.55 5.42
N ARG A 30 -11.66 22.98 5.26
CA ARG A 30 -11.35 24.37 4.87
C ARG A 30 -11.62 24.68 3.39
N LEU A 31 -11.43 23.71 2.49
CA LEU A 31 -11.68 23.90 1.05
C LEU A 31 -13.12 23.60 0.64
N SER A 32 -14.00 23.24 1.58
CA SER A 32 -15.39 22.84 1.30
C SER A 32 -15.48 21.75 0.23
N VAL A 33 -14.51 20.83 0.22
CA VAL A 33 -14.50 19.70 -0.70
C VAL A 33 -15.65 18.78 -0.31
N ASN A 34 -16.49 18.40 -1.28
CA ASN A 34 -17.54 17.43 -1.03
C ASN A 34 -16.90 16.08 -0.66
N HIS A 35 -16.96 15.73 0.63
CA HIS A 35 -16.58 14.42 1.13
C HIS A 35 -17.73 13.83 1.94
N ILE A 36 -18.11 12.59 1.65
CA ILE A 36 -19.19 11.91 2.37
C ILE A 36 -18.64 11.20 3.61
N ALA A 37 -17.42 10.66 3.50
CA ALA A 37 -16.79 9.90 4.57
C ALA A 37 -16.30 10.80 5.70
N LYS A 38 -16.27 10.24 6.92
CA LYS A 38 -15.60 10.88 8.06
C LYS A 38 -14.09 10.73 7.93
N ALA A 39 -13.33 11.76 8.31
CA ALA A 39 -11.86 11.70 8.28
C ALA A 39 -11.29 10.48 9.01
N GLY A 40 -11.91 10.06 10.12
CA GLY A 40 -11.51 8.85 10.86
C GLY A 40 -11.64 7.54 10.07
N GLU A 41 -12.67 7.38 9.25
CA GLU A 41 -12.85 6.19 8.41
C GLU A 41 -11.80 6.12 7.31
N LEU A 42 -11.46 7.27 6.72
CA LEU A 42 -10.40 7.39 5.74
C LEU A 42 -9.03 7.06 6.34
N LEU A 43 -8.73 7.59 7.53
CA LEU A 43 -7.48 7.29 8.22
C LEU A 43 -7.38 5.81 8.62
N THR A 44 -8.51 5.20 9.01
CA THR A 44 -8.56 3.76 9.36
C THR A 44 -8.33 2.88 8.14
N MET A 45 -8.80 3.28 6.96
CA MET A 45 -8.52 2.61 5.69
C MET A 45 -7.07 2.83 5.23
N LEU A 46 -6.52 4.04 5.46
CA LEU A 46 -5.17 4.41 5.09
C LEU A 46 -4.10 3.63 5.84
N PHE A 47 -4.33 3.34 7.12
CA PHE A 47 -3.35 2.71 7.99
C PHE A 47 -2.80 1.37 7.45
N PRO A 48 -3.65 0.36 7.15
CA PRO A 48 -3.16 -0.90 6.58
C PRO A 48 -2.61 -0.72 5.15
N PHE A 49 -3.10 0.26 4.39
CA PHE A 49 -2.53 0.58 3.07
C PHE A 49 -1.06 1.04 3.18
N LEU A 50 -0.73 1.94 4.11
CA LEU A 50 0.65 2.40 4.30
C LEU A 50 1.58 1.26 4.72
N LEU A 51 1.11 0.38 5.62
CA LEU A 51 1.84 -0.82 6.02
C LEU A 51 2.10 -1.76 4.83
N GLY A 52 1.08 -2.02 4.02
CA GLY A 52 1.19 -2.87 2.83
C GLY A 52 2.16 -2.30 1.80
N CYS A 53 2.10 -0.98 1.56
CA CYS A 53 3.02 -0.27 0.68
C CYS A 53 4.47 -0.33 1.16
N CYS A 54 4.71 -0.22 2.48
CA CYS A 54 6.06 -0.39 3.02
C CYS A 54 6.58 -1.81 2.75
N GLY A 55 5.77 -2.84 3.02
CA GLY A 55 6.13 -4.24 2.74
C GLY A 55 6.46 -4.49 1.27
N LEU A 56 5.60 -4.03 0.36
CA LEU A 56 5.79 -4.14 -1.08
C LEU A 56 7.02 -3.36 -1.55
N GLY A 57 7.25 -2.17 -1.01
CA GLY A 57 8.43 -1.35 -1.31
C GLY A 57 9.74 -2.02 -0.88
N PHE A 58 9.76 -2.67 0.29
CA PHE A 58 10.92 -3.47 0.69
C PHE A 58 11.14 -4.66 -0.23
N TRP A 59 10.08 -5.38 -0.59
CA TRP A 59 10.18 -6.50 -1.52
C TRP A 59 10.75 -6.08 -2.88
N LEU A 60 10.22 -5.00 -3.48
CA LEU A 60 10.76 -4.43 -4.72
C LEU A 60 12.21 -3.98 -4.58
N GLY A 61 12.55 -3.35 -3.44
CA GLY A 61 13.91 -2.90 -3.15
C GLY A 61 14.92 -4.04 -3.02
N TYR A 62 14.49 -5.25 -2.66
CA TYR A 62 15.34 -6.44 -2.65
C TYR A 62 15.36 -7.17 -4.00
N LEU A 63 14.28 -7.12 -4.77
CA LEU A 63 14.17 -7.78 -6.08
C LEU A 63 15.00 -7.07 -7.14
N LEU A 64 15.04 -5.73 -7.11
CA LEU A 64 15.69 -4.93 -8.14
C LEU A 64 17.16 -4.63 -7.79
N PRO A 65 18.11 -4.82 -8.72
CA PRO A 65 19.54 -4.59 -8.46
C PRO A 65 19.90 -3.13 -8.16
N ARG A 66 19.11 -2.18 -8.67
CA ARG A 66 19.37 -0.74 -8.56
C ARG A 66 18.17 -0.02 -7.98
N ARG A 67 18.44 0.97 -7.13
CA ARG A 67 17.40 1.75 -6.42
C ARG A 67 16.58 2.63 -7.36
N GLU A 68 17.17 3.15 -8.44
CA GLU A 68 16.44 3.94 -9.45
C GLU A 68 15.34 3.14 -10.15
N LEU A 69 15.53 1.83 -10.33
CA LEU A 69 14.55 0.96 -11.01
C LEU A 69 13.28 0.79 -10.17
N VAL A 70 13.39 0.83 -8.84
CA VAL A 70 12.21 0.75 -7.96
C VAL A 70 11.27 1.90 -8.25
N THR A 71 11.80 3.13 -8.32
CA THR A 71 11.02 4.33 -8.65
C THR A 71 10.42 4.23 -10.05
N LEU A 72 11.19 3.77 -11.04
CA LEU A 72 10.69 3.61 -12.41
C LEU A 72 9.57 2.56 -12.50
N VAL A 73 9.71 1.42 -11.84
CA VAL A 73 8.68 0.37 -11.81
C VAL A 73 7.41 0.88 -11.14
N VAL A 74 7.52 1.56 -10.00
CA VAL A 74 6.37 2.16 -9.31
C VAL A 74 5.69 3.22 -10.20
N LEU A 75 6.47 4.08 -10.85
CA LEU A 75 5.94 5.13 -11.73
C LEU A 75 5.21 4.53 -12.94
N VAL A 76 5.83 3.60 -13.65
CA VAL A 76 5.24 2.97 -14.85
C VAL A 76 4.02 2.12 -14.48
N SER A 77 4.04 1.43 -13.34
CA SER A 77 2.92 0.61 -12.87
C SER A 77 1.72 1.41 -12.33
N SER A 78 1.92 2.68 -11.94
CA SER A 78 0.87 3.50 -11.33
C SER A 78 -0.35 3.70 -12.23
N MET A 79 -0.14 4.05 -13.49
CA MET A 79 -1.22 4.26 -14.47
C MET A 79 -2.04 2.98 -14.68
N PRO A 80 -1.43 1.84 -15.06
CA PRO A 80 -2.14 0.57 -15.18
C PRO A 80 -2.92 0.19 -13.92
N LEU A 81 -2.33 0.36 -12.73
CA LEU A 81 -2.99 0.03 -11.46
C LEU A 81 -4.25 0.87 -11.22
N ILE A 82 -4.25 2.16 -11.58
CA ILE A 82 -5.43 3.03 -11.46
C ILE A 82 -6.55 2.58 -12.40
N PHE A 83 -6.24 2.21 -13.64
CA PHE A 83 -7.24 1.66 -14.57
C PHE A 83 -7.82 0.35 -14.04
N LEU A 84 -6.97 -0.56 -13.56
CA LEU A 84 -7.38 -1.86 -13.03
C LEU A 84 -8.13 -1.76 -11.69
N ALA A 85 -7.99 -0.65 -10.96
CA ALA A 85 -8.72 -0.41 -9.72
C ALA A 85 -10.21 -0.11 -9.91
N GLY A 86 -10.68 0.07 -11.16
CA GLY A 86 -12.09 0.31 -11.46
C GLY A 86 -12.52 1.78 -11.38
N PHE A 87 -11.55 2.71 -11.30
CA PHE A 87 -11.84 4.15 -11.25
C PHE A 87 -12.21 4.71 -12.63
N ILE A 88 -11.54 4.24 -13.69
CA ILE A 88 -11.70 4.76 -15.06
C ILE A 88 -12.57 3.83 -15.92
N TRP A 89 -12.46 2.52 -15.73
CA TRP A 89 -13.14 1.50 -16.53
C TRP A 89 -13.93 0.55 -15.61
N PRO A 90 -15.18 0.17 -15.96
CA PRO A 90 -15.90 -0.92 -15.28
C PRO A 90 -15.05 -2.18 -15.13
N VAL A 91 -14.99 -2.70 -13.91
CA VAL A 91 -14.16 -3.86 -13.56
C VAL A 91 -14.62 -5.12 -14.30
N GLU A 92 -15.91 -5.18 -14.63
CA GLU A 92 -16.57 -6.29 -15.31
C GLU A 92 -16.07 -6.49 -16.75
N SER A 93 -15.52 -5.45 -17.37
CA SER A 93 -14.97 -5.50 -18.72
C SER A 93 -13.45 -5.75 -18.77
N ILE A 94 -12.81 -5.93 -17.62
CA ILE A 94 -11.38 -6.20 -17.53
C ILE A 94 -11.14 -7.71 -17.40
N PRO A 95 -10.21 -8.30 -18.18
CA PRO A 95 -9.86 -9.71 -18.05
C PRO A 95 -9.46 -10.10 -16.61
N ALA A 96 -10.03 -11.19 -16.11
CA ALA A 96 -9.81 -11.66 -14.74
C ALA A 96 -8.33 -11.83 -14.34
N PRO A 97 -7.42 -12.33 -15.20
CA PRO A 97 -6.00 -12.46 -14.82
C PRO A 97 -5.33 -11.13 -14.49
N LEU A 98 -5.71 -10.04 -15.17
CA LEU A 98 -5.16 -8.71 -14.91
C LEU A 98 -5.64 -8.17 -13.56
N LEU A 99 -6.90 -8.44 -13.21
CA LEU A 99 -7.47 -8.08 -11.92
C LEU A 99 -6.75 -8.81 -10.78
N TRP A 100 -6.44 -10.11 -10.94
CA TRP A 100 -5.69 -10.85 -9.92
C TRP A 100 -4.30 -10.28 -9.67
N ILE A 101 -3.61 -9.85 -10.73
CA ILE A 101 -2.30 -9.20 -10.61
C ILE A 101 -2.45 -7.84 -9.90
N ALA A 102 -3.46 -7.04 -10.26
CA ALA A 102 -3.71 -5.76 -9.61
C ALA A 102 -4.08 -5.93 -8.13
N ASP A 103 -4.89 -6.94 -7.78
CA ASP A 103 -5.33 -7.19 -6.41
C ASP A 103 -4.18 -7.60 -5.46
N LEU A 104 -2.98 -7.92 -5.98
CA LEU A 104 -1.77 -8.06 -5.16
C LEU A 104 -1.19 -6.72 -4.71
N SER A 105 -1.56 -5.62 -5.38
CA SER A 105 -1.16 -4.27 -5.04
C SER A 105 -2.05 -3.72 -3.92
N PRO A 106 -1.48 -3.23 -2.80
CA PRO A 106 -2.25 -2.55 -1.75
C PRO A 106 -3.07 -1.37 -2.29
N SER A 107 -2.57 -0.69 -3.33
CA SER A 107 -3.25 0.46 -3.94
C SER A 107 -4.62 0.12 -4.50
N THR A 108 -4.81 -1.07 -5.08
CA THR A 108 -6.06 -1.48 -5.70
C THR A 108 -7.20 -1.57 -4.69
N TRP A 109 -6.96 -2.22 -3.54
CA TRP A 109 -7.95 -2.32 -2.47
C TRP A 109 -8.19 -0.99 -1.75
N ALA A 110 -7.12 -0.20 -1.58
CA ALA A 110 -7.24 1.13 -0.99
C ALA A 110 -8.08 2.07 -1.85
N ILE A 111 -7.84 2.13 -3.17
CA ILE A 111 -8.62 2.95 -4.10
C ILE A 111 -10.10 2.55 -4.06
N LYS A 112 -10.42 1.26 -4.18
CA LYS A 112 -11.80 0.76 -4.10
C LYS A 112 -12.47 1.15 -2.77
N GLY A 113 -11.76 1.01 -1.65
CA GLY A 113 -12.24 1.38 -0.32
C GLY A 113 -12.48 2.88 -0.14
N PHE A 114 -11.51 3.71 -0.57
CA PHE A 114 -11.62 5.17 -0.50
C PHE A 114 -12.72 5.70 -1.41
N LEU A 115 -12.86 5.15 -2.61
CA LEU A 115 -13.91 5.50 -3.56
C LEU A 115 -15.29 5.22 -2.98
N ALA A 116 -15.48 4.01 -2.44
CA ALA A 116 -16.74 3.61 -1.83
C ALA A 116 -17.11 4.50 -0.63
N LEU A 117 -16.16 4.81 0.25
CA LEU A 117 -16.39 5.70 1.40
C LEU A 117 -16.66 7.14 0.97
N ASN A 118 -15.79 7.74 0.15
CA ASN A 118 -15.83 9.18 -0.13
C ASN A 118 -16.87 9.58 -1.17
N GLN A 119 -17.11 8.75 -2.18
CA GLN A 119 -17.91 9.14 -3.36
C GLN A 119 -19.23 8.40 -3.43
N MET A 120 -19.32 7.18 -2.91
CA MET A 120 -20.54 6.37 -2.95
C MET A 120 -21.33 6.41 -1.64
N GLY A 121 -20.78 7.01 -0.58
CA GLY A 121 -21.40 7.05 0.74
C GLY A 121 -21.59 5.67 1.36
N ALA A 122 -20.73 4.71 1.01
CA ALA A 122 -20.81 3.35 1.50
C ALA A 122 -20.60 3.30 3.03
N THR A 123 -21.30 2.39 3.70
CA THR A 123 -21.11 2.18 5.14
C THR A 123 -19.81 1.41 5.42
N TRP A 124 -19.30 1.51 6.65
CA TRP A 124 -18.10 0.78 7.05
C TRP A 124 -18.20 -0.73 6.80
N GLN A 125 -19.38 -1.32 7.02
CA GLN A 125 -19.64 -2.75 6.80
C GLN A 125 -19.45 -3.15 5.33
N GLN A 126 -19.81 -2.27 4.39
CA GLN A 126 -19.64 -2.53 2.96
C GLN A 126 -18.17 -2.47 2.54
N VAL A 127 -17.37 -1.62 3.18
CA VAL A 127 -15.93 -1.49 2.89
C VAL A 127 -15.04 -2.40 3.73
N ALA A 128 -15.59 -3.06 4.75
CA ALA A 128 -14.86 -3.99 5.62
C ALA A 128 -14.11 -5.06 4.83
N LYS A 129 -14.67 -5.56 3.72
CA LYS A 129 -13.99 -6.52 2.84
C LYS A 129 -12.68 -5.95 2.28
N HIS A 130 -12.68 -4.71 1.80
CA HIS A 130 -11.48 -4.03 1.29
C HIS A 130 -10.45 -3.83 2.39
N TRP A 131 -10.90 -3.44 3.58
CA TRP A 131 -10.05 -3.27 4.76
C TRP A 131 -9.39 -4.59 5.19
N THR A 132 -10.15 -5.70 5.20
CA THR A 132 -9.60 -7.03 5.49
C THR A 132 -8.59 -7.48 4.43
N ALA A 133 -8.86 -7.21 3.15
CA ALA A 133 -7.93 -7.53 2.06
C ALA A 133 -6.61 -6.77 2.21
N LEU A 134 -6.65 -5.49 2.61
CA LEU A 134 -5.44 -4.72 2.91
C LEU A 134 -4.63 -5.35 4.03
N TRP A 135 -5.26 -5.80 5.12
CA TRP A 135 -4.54 -6.50 6.20
C TRP A 135 -3.93 -7.84 5.75
N LEU A 136 -4.61 -8.58 4.88
CA LEU A 136 -4.03 -9.78 4.27
C LEU A 136 -2.79 -9.45 3.44
N LEU A 137 -2.82 -8.34 2.68
CA LEU A 137 -1.65 -7.86 1.95
C LEU A 137 -0.53 -7.37 2.87
N VAL A 138 -0.85 -6.75 4.01
CA VAL A 138 0.14 -6.40 5.04
C VAL A 138 0.85 -7.66 5.54
N ALA A 139 0.08 -8.70 5.88
CA ALA A 139 0.65 -9.97 6.33
C ALA A 139 1.49 -10.64 5.24
N LEU A 140 1.00 -10.65 3.99
CA LEU A 140 1.68 -11.22 2.85
C LEU A 140 3.01 -10.51 2.56
N TRP A 141 2.97 -9.22 2.24
CA TRP A 141 4.15 -8.46 1.85
C TRP A 141 5.11 -8.22 3.02
N GLY A 142 4.58 -8.02 4.23
CA GLY A 142 5.37 -7.92 5.45
C GLY A 142 6.11 -9.23 5.76
N GLY A 143 5.43 -10.37 5.61
CA GLY A 143 6.02 -11.70 5.77
C GLY A 143 7.10 -11.99 4.74
N VAL A 144 6.85 -11.67 3.47
CA VAL A 144 7.83 -11.81 2.38
C VAL A 144 9.05 -10.92 2.63
N ALA A 145 8.86 -9.65 2.99
CA ALA A 145 9.95 -8.72 3.28
C ALA A 145 10.81 -9.22 4.47
N TYR A 146 10.17 -9.72 5.54
CA TYR A 146 10.86 -10.31 6.68
C TYR A 146 11.65 -11.57 6.30
N TRP A 147 11.07 -12.45 5.49
CA TRP A 147 11.73 -13.68 5.03
C TRP A 147 12.98 -13.38 4.18
N ILE A 148 12.89 -12.45 3.23
CA ILE A 148 14.03 -12.03 2.41
C ILE A 148 15.11 -11.38 3.28
N ALA A 149 14.71 -10.48 4.18
CA ALA A 149 15.64 -9.84 5.10
C ALA A 149 16.38 -10.89 5.94
N LYS A 150 15.71 -11.92 6.45
CA LYS A 150 16.35 -13.01 7.20
C LYS A 150 17.32 -13.82 6.33
N ARG A 151 16.94 -14.16 5.09
CA ARG A 151 17.78 -14.95 4.16
C ARG A 151 19.06 -14.22 3.76
N ASN A 152 18.98 -12.92 3.50
CA ASN A 152 20.11 -12.09 3.09
C ASN A 152 21.07 -11.72 4.24
N ASN A 153 20.75 -12.11 5.49
CA ASN A 153 21.64 -11.95 6.65
C ASN A 153 22.45 -13.23 6.98
N LYS A 154 22.49 -14.25 6.10
CA LYS A 154 23.48 -15.31 6.30
C LYS A 154 24.87 -14.67 6.22
N PRO A 155 25.74 -14.83 7.23
CA PRO A 155 27.07 -14.26 7.19
C PRO A 155 27.73 -14.76 5.91
N VAL A 156 28.33 -13.83 5.15
CA VAL A 156 29.34 -14.20 4.16
C VAL A 156 30.36 -15.00 4.97
N VAL A 157 30.29 -16.33 4.84
CA VAL A 157 31.33 -17.21 5.36
C VAL A 157 32.58 -16.66 4.71
N THR A 158 33.48 -16.12 5.53
CA THR A 158 34.81 -15.68 5.11
C THR A 158 35.58 -16.94 4.72
N GLU A 159 35.17 -17.57 3.62
CA GLU A 159 35.88 -18.59 2.86
C GLU A 159 36.90 -17.84 1.99
N SER A 160 37.89 -17.28 2.68
CA SER A 160 39.22 -16.92 2.16
C SER A 160 40.02 -16.54 3.40
N LEU A 161 40.52 -17.52 4.16
CA LEU A 161 41.90 -18.03 4.04
C LEU A 161 42.91 -16.90 4.31
N SER A 162 43.63 -16.94 5.44
CA SER A 162 44.86 -17.74 5.63
C SER A 162 45.94 -17.36 4.62
#